data_AF-A0A7G2ITJ9-F1
#
_entry.id   AF-A0A7G2ITJ9-F1
#
_cell.length_a   1.000
_cell.length_b   1.000
_cell.length_c   1.000
_cell.angle_alpha   90.00
_cell.angle_beta   90.00
_cell.angle_gamma   90.00
#
_symmetry.space_group_name_H-M   'P 1'
#
loop_
_entity.id
_entity.type
_entity.pdbx_description
1 polymer ?
#
loop_
_entity_poly.entity_id
_entity_poly.type
_entity_poly.pdbx_seq_one_letter_code
_entity_poly.pdbx_strand_id
1 'polypeptide(L)'
;MPLQAALEHALQVSAAAFSRQEIICCYQQLTPKERELAHLVAKGLMNREIADAMNIAVRTVEVHRARVMEKMQAGSLAELVNRLQRVQ
;
A
#
# COMPACT_ATOMS: atom_id res chain seq x y z
N MET A 1 -3.44 37.37 -9.15
CA MET A 1 -4.89 37.45 -8.87
C MET A 1 -5.23 36.40 -7.80
N PRO A 2 -5.77 36.77 -6.62
CA PRO A 2 -5.97 35.85 -5.49
C PRO A 2 -6.99 34.73 -5.77
N LEU A 3 -7.94 34.97 -6.67
CA LEU A 3 -8.97 34.01 -7.08
C LEU A 3 -8.41 32.82 -7.89
N GLN A 4 -7.35 33.04 -8.67
CA GLN A 4 -6.71 32.01 -9.47
C GLN A 4 -5.94 31.02 -8.58
N ALA A 5 -5.19 31.55 -7.60
CA ALA A 5 -4.47 30.74 -6.61
C ALA A 5 -5.42 29.89 -5.75
N ALA A 6 -6.60 30.40 -5.39
CA ALA A 6 -7.59 29.66 -4.60
C ALA A 6 -8.19 28.47 -5.37
N LEU A 7 -8.44 28.61 -6.69
CA LEU A 7 -8.93 27.52 -7.53
C LEU A 7 -7.88 26.41 -7.72
N GLU A 8 -6.63 26.80 -7.98
CA GLU A 8 -5.50 25.86 -8.10
C GLU A 8 -5.31 25.06 -6.80
N HIS A 9 -5.42 25.72 -5.64
CA HIS A 9 -5.32 25.07 -4.34
C HIS A 9 -6.46 24.06 -4.11
N ALA A 10 -7.70 24.40 -4.47
CA ALA A 10 -8.83 23.48 -4.35
C ALA A 10 -8.70 22.23 -5.25
N LEU A 11 -8.14 22.39 -6.45
CA LEU A 11 -7.86 21.28 -7.37
C LEU A 11 -6.71 20.40 -6.86
N GLN A 12 -5.63 20.99 -6.33
CA GLN A 12 -4.54 20.23 -5.73
C GLN A 12 -4.96 19.46 -4.48
N VAL A 13 -5.77 20.08 -3.61
CA VAL A 13 -6.30 19.43 -2.41
C VAL A 13 -7.20 18.27 -2.77
N SER A 14 -8.07 18.42 -3.77
CA SER A 14 -8.95 17.33 -4.21
C SER A 14 -8.18 16.18 -4.88
N ALA A 15 -7.16 16.46 -5.71
CA ALA A 15 -6.30 15.43 -6.31
C ALA A 15 -5.47 14.66 -5.27
N ALA A 16 -4.84 15.36 -4.32
CA ALA A 16 -4.04 14.72 -3.27
C ALA A 16 -4.91 13.91 -2.29
N ALA A 17 -6.10 14.41 -1.96
CA ALA A 17 -7.09 13.68 -1.17
C ALA A 17 -7.56 12.41 -1.89
N PHE A 18 -7.82 12.51 -3.19
CA PHE A 18 -8.27 11.38 -4.01
C PHE A 18 -7.22 10.27 -4.09
N SER A 19 -5.96 10.61 -4.39
CA SER A 19 -4.88 9.62 -4.41
C SER A 19 -4.69 8.92 -3.06
N ARG A 20 -4.84 9.65 -1.94
CA ARG A 20 -4.77 9.04 -0.61
C ARG A 20 -5.96 8.12 -0.35
N GLN A 21 -7.17 8.54 -0.72
CA GLN A 21 -8.39 7.73 -0.59
C GLN A 21 -8.32 6.44 -1.41
N GLU A 22 -7.78 6.48 -2.62
CA GLU A 22 -7.58 5.28 -3.45
C GLU A 22 -6.71 4.26 -2.72
N ILE A 23 -5.57 4.70 -2.20
CA ILE A 23 -4.64 3.82 -1.47
C ILE A 23 -5.31 3.24 -0.22
N ILE A 24 -6.07 4.05 0.53
CA ILE A 24 -6.83 3.59 1.71
C ILE A 24 -7.88 2.56 1.31
N CYS A 25 -8.62 2.79 0.22
CA CYS A 25 -9.65 1.87 -0.28
C CYS A 25 -9.03 0.53 -0.69
N CYS A 26 -7.93 0.55 -1.45
CA CYS A 26 -7.16 -0.65 -1.77
C CYS A 26 -6.66 -1.37 -0.51
N TYR A 27 -6.18 -0.63 0.50
CA TYR A 27 -5.72 -1.22 1.75
C TYR A 27 -6.86 -1.89 2.54
N GLN A 28 -8.06 -1.30 2.49
CA GLN A 28 -9.23 -1.87 3.15
C GLN A 28 -9.67 -3.21 2.54
N GLN A 29 -9.43 -3.44 1.24
CA GLN A 29 -9.73 -4.71 0.56
C GLN A 29 -8.79 -5.86 0.94
N LEU A 30 -7.68 -5.58 1.62
CA LEU A 30 -6.77 -6.60 2.13
C LEU A 30 -7.41 -7.33 3.31
N THR A 31 -7.35 -8.66 3.28
CA THR A 31 -7.70 -9.51 4.42
C THR A 31 -6.74 -9.26 5.60
N PRO A 32 -7.12 -9.59 6.85
CA PRO A 32 -6.25 -9.40 8.01
C PRO A 32 -4.84 -10.01 7.84
N LYS A 33 -4.74 -11.22 7.26
CA LYS A 33 -3.43 -11.86 6.96
C LYS A 33 -2.63 -11.08 5.92
N GLU A 34 -3.30 -10.56 4.88
CA GLU A 34 -2.65 -9.74 3.86
C GLU A 34 -2.17 -8.38 4.41
N ARG A 35 -2.92 -7.77 5.34
CA ARG A 35 -2.52 -6.53 6.02
C ARG A 35 -1.30 -6.74 6.91
N GLU A 36 -1.26 -7.85 7.63
CA GLU A 36 -0.10 -8.20 8.46
C GLU A 36 1.14 -8.40 7.58
N LEU A 37 0.98 -9.07 6.42
CA LEU A 37 2.06 -9.27 5.47
C LEU A 37 2.53 -7.93 4.89
N ALA A 38 1.58 -7.09 4.49
CA ALA A 38 1.85 -5.76 3.99
C ALA A 38 2.61 -4.92 5.03
N HIS A 39 2.23 -4.99 6.31
CA HIS A 39 2.92 -4.29 7.39
C HIS A 39 4.37 -4.76 7.57
N LEU A 40 4.62 -6.06 7.46
CA LEU A 40 5.99 -6.60 7.50
C LEU A 40 6.81 -6.20 6.27
N VAL A 41 6.19 -6.20 5.08
CA VAL A 41 6.80 -5.70 3.85
C VAL A 41 7.14 -4.22 3.95
N ALA A 42 6.26 -3.39 4.53
CA ALA A 42 6.49 -1.97 4.76
C ALA A 42 7.66 -1.71 5.72
N LYS A 43 7.95 -2.64 6.64
CA LYS A 43 9.15 -2.63 7.50
C LYS A 43 10.43 -3.04 6.77
N GLY A 44 10.35 -3.44 5.51
CA GLY A 44 11.52 -3.88 4.72
C GLY A 44 11.97 -5.32 5.03
N LEU A 45 11.11 -6.13 5.65
CA LEU A 45 11.44 -7.53 5.95
C LEU A 45 11.50 -8.35 4.66
N MET A 46 12.45 -9.30 4.61
CA MET A 46 12.59 -10.22 3.48
C MET A 46 11.51 -11.32 3.52
N ASN A 47 11.23 -11.95 2.38
CA ASN A 47 10.23 -13.02 2.28
C ASN A 47 10.43 -14.14 3.30
N ARG A 48 11.69 -14.46 3.62
CA ARG A 48 12.06 -15.48 4.61
C ARG A 48 11.72 -15.05 6.04
N GLU A 49 11.98 -13.79 6.39
CA GLU A 49 11.65 -13.24 7.71
C GLU A 49 10.14 -13.14 7.90
N ILE A 50 9.41 -12.76 6.84
CA ILE A 50 7.94 -12.71 6.85
C ILE A 50 7.36 -14.12 7.02
N ALA A 51 7.93 -15.10 6.32
CA ALA A 51 7.54 -16.50 6.43
C ALA A 51 7.72 -17.02 7.86
N ASP A 52 8.85 -16.68 8.49
CA ASP A 52 9.14 -17.04 9.88
C ASP A 52 8.18 -16.35 10.86
N ALA A 53 8.00 -15.03 10.73
CA ALA A 53 7.12 -14.23 11.58
C ALA A 53 5.64 -14.66 11.49
N MET A 54 5.19 -15.11 10.32
CA MET A 54 3.82 -15.58 10.09
C MET A 54 3.65 -17.10 10.24
N ASN A 55 4.74 -17.83 10.50
CA ASN A 55 4.77 -19.29 10.56
C ASN A 55 4.19 -19.96 9.29
N ILE A 56 4.51 -19.45 8.10
CA ILE A 56 4.08 -19.97 6.80
C ILE A 56 5.26 -20.24 5.89
N ALA A 57 5.08 -21.05 4.85
CA ALA A 57 6.13 -21.28 3.86
C ALA A 57 6.46 -20.01 3.06
N VAL A 58 7.74 -19.84 2.70
CA VAL A 58 8.20 -18.73 1.83
C VAL A 58 7.41 -18.68 0.52
N ARG A 59 7.12 -19.84 -0.08
CA ARG A 59 6.31 -19.93 -1.29
C ARG A 59 4.89 -19.39 -1.09
N THR A 60 4.32 -19.57 0.10
CA THR A 60 3.02 -19.01 0.47
C THR A 60 3.08 -17.49 0.59
N VAL A 61 4.17 -16.95 1.17
CA VAL A 61 4.43 -15.50 1.21
C VAL A 61 4.49 -14.92 -0.19
N GLU A 62 5.16 -15.57 -1.14
CA GLU A 62 5.24 -15.11 -2.53
C GLU A 62 3.86 -15.02 -3.20
N VAL A 63 3.02 -16.04 -3.02
CA VAL A 63 1.63 -16.03 -3.54
C VAL A 63 0.80 -14.94 -2.87
N HIS A 64 0.94 -14.77 -1.55
CA HIS A 64 0.22 -13.72 -0.84
C HIS A 64 0.71 -12.34 -1.28
N ARG A 65 2.02 -12.14 -1.48
CA ARG A 65 2.58 -10.90 -2.02
C ARG A 65 2.03 -10.54 -3.39
N ALA A 66 1.94 -11.51 -4.30
CA ALA A 66 1.34 -11.28 -5.61
C ALA A 66 -0.10 -10.78 -5.50
N ARG A 67 -0.92 -11.42 -4.64
CA ARG A 67 -2.30 -10.99 -4.37
C ARG A 67 -2.38 -9.61 -3.71
N VAL A 68 -1.50 -9.33 -2.74
CA VAL A 68 -1.42 -8.01 -2.09
C VAL A 68 -1.04 -6.94 -3.09
N MET A 69 -0.06 -7.19 -3.97
CA MET A 69 0.34 -6.27 -5.02
C MET A 69 -0.81 -6.01 -6.00
N GLU A 70 -1.54 -7.04 -6.42
CA GLU A 70 -2.72 -6.91 -7.28
C GLU A 70 -3.81 -6.06 -6.60
N LYS A 71 -4.16 -6.36 -5.34
CA LYS A 71 -5.16 -5.60 -4.58
C LYS A 71 -4.74 -4.16 -4.27
N MET A 72 -3.46 -3.93 -4.03
CA MET A 72 -2.89 -2.60 -3.80
C MET A 72 -2.62 -1.84 -5.10
N GLN A 73 -2.86 -2.46 -6.26
CA GLN A 73 -2.55 -1.92 -7.59
C GLN A 73 -1.09 -1.45 -7.68
N ALA A 74 -0.18 -2.27 -7.16
CA ALA A 74 1.25 -2.00 -7.12
C ALA A 74 1.98 -2.85 -8.16
N GLY A 75 2.67 -2.21 -9.12
CA GLY A 75 3.44 -2.88 -10.16
C GLY A 75 4.82 -3.38 -9.70
N SER A 76 5.26 -3.00 -8.50
CA SER A 76 6.56 -3.39 -7.96
C SER A 76 6.55 -3.41 -6.44
N LEU A 77 7.49 -4.16 -5.84
CA LEU A 77 7.64 -4.20 -4.37
C LEU A 77 7.90 -2.81 -3.80
N ALA A 78 8.76 -2.02 -4.44
CA ALA A 78 9.05 -0.65 -4.03
C ALA A 78 7.79 0.23 -4.06
N GLU A 79 6.94 0.07 -5.08
CA GLU A 79 5.67 0.79 -5.17
C GLU A 79 4.67 0.34 -4.10
N LEU A 80 4.61 -0.97 -3.81
CA LEU A 80 3.80 -1.50 -2.72
C LEU A 80 4.24 -0.89 -1.38
N VAL A 81 5.54 -0.89 -1.09
CA VAL A 81 6.09 -0.28 0.13
C VAL A 81 5.76 1.20 0.19
N ASN A 82 5.95 1.95 -0.90
CA ASN A 82 5.62 3.37 -0.96
C ASN A 82 4.13 3.63 -0.69
N ARG A 83 3.23 2.85 -1.31
CA ARG A 83 1.78 2.92 -1.08
C ARG A 83 1.44 2.63 0.39
N LEU A 84 2.03 1.58 0.98
CA LEU A 84 1.80 1.21 2.38
C LEU A 84 2.30 2.27 3.37
N GLN A 85 3.44 2.89 3.10
CA GLN A 85 3.97 4.00 3.90
C GLN A 85 3.08 5.25 3.87
N ARG A 86 2.21 5.40 2.87
CA ARG A 86 1.26 6.53 2.78
C ARG A 86 -0.04 6.28 3.55
N VAL A 87 -0.34 5.03 3.90
CA VAL A 87 -1.52 4.63 4.69
C VAL A 87 -1.22 4.63 6.19
N GLN A 88 0.03 4.33 6.57
CA GLN A 88 0.51 4.38 7.96
C GLN A 88 0.82 5.81 8.41
#